data_AF-A0A0G2AIW5-F1
#
_entry.id   AF-A0A0G2AIW5-F1
#
_cell.length_a   1.000
_cell.length_b   1.000
_cell.length_c   1.000
_cell.angle_alpha   90.00
_cell.angle_beta   90.00
_cell.angle_gamma   90.00
#
_symmetry.space_group_name_H-M   'P 1'
#
loop_
_entity.id
_entity.type
_entity.pdbx_description
1 polymer ?
#
loop_
_entity_poly.entity_id
_entity_poly.type
_entity_poly.pdbx_seq_one_letter_code
_entity_poly.pdbx_strand_id
1 'polypeptide(L)'
;MDFNDSPQRFVLHWKSVALVAGGVIVLLVGVVIVVRFIQGRNEDSDLVDAINRQVVAQVRDECEGVEDETGCRDARMSDAARAQGAGELCEMIDAQEAQDNCYWGLARDLDGKEFCQRISGVQEQARCRDDVHQHLALLSGDVQECEAIEDEARRAGCKKLLGESLNVYTCDEAEDPVVCADLALWKSAHEELDPRVCDQITDERRRDSCLEGVRTMISEQTAEDSDSDGLSDSEEETYGTDSENPDTDGDGYFDGDEVAAGYDPNGPGVLQ
;
A
#
# COMPACT_ATOMS: atom_id res chain seq x y z
N MET A 1 16.83 -21.99 -4.18
CA MET A 1 17.42 -21.29 -3.04
C MET A 1 16.35 -20.34 -2.53
N ASP A 2 15.83 -20.63 -1.35
CA ASP A 2 14.87 -19.77 -0.64
C ASP A 2 15.64 -18.59 -0.04
N PHE A 3 15.29 -17.37 -0.41
CA PHE A 3 15.80 -16.16 0.19
C PHE A 3 14.63 -15.41 0.83
N ASN A 4 14.16 -15.97 1.93
CA ASN A 4 13.40 -15.21 2.92
C ASN A 4 14.31 -15.07 4.14
N ASP A 5 15.17 -14.04 4.13
CA ASP A 5 15.88 -13.62 5.33
C ASP A 5 15.79 -12.10 5.45
N SER A 6 14.95 -11.68 6.40
CA SER A 6 14.80 -10.30 6.83
C SER A 6 15.88 -9.97 7.86
N PRO A 7 16.73 -8.93 7.67
CA PRO A 7 17.53 -8.42 8.76
C PRO A 7 16.69 -7.45 9.60
N GLN A 8 16.73 -7.68 10.91
CA GLN A 8 16.03 -6.92 11.95
C GLN A 8 16.36 -5.42 11.89
N ARG A 9 15.31 -4.60 11.93
CA ARG A 9 15.37 -3.13 11.94
C ARG A 9 16.04 -2.61 13.21
N PHE A 10 17.19 -1.96 13.10
CA PHE A 10 17.69 -1.04 14.12
C PHE A 10 17.01 0.33 13.92
N VAL A 11 16.15 0.71 14.88
CA VAL A 11 15.48 2.01 14.90
C VAL A 11 16.41 3.01 15.59
N LEU A 12 16.95 3.97 14.84
CA LEU A 12 17.59 5.16 15.39
C LEU A 12 16.92 6.42 14.82
N HIS A 13 16.44 7.26 15.74
CA HIS A 13 15.63 8.47 15.52
C HIS A 13 16.43 9.57 14.79
N TRP A 14 16.18 9.79 13.50
CA TRP A 14 16.88 10.80 12.66
C TRP A 14 16.06 12.05 12.32
N LYS A 15 14.92 12.29 13.00
CA LYS A 15 13.88 13.24 12.56
C LYS A 15 14.28 14.72 12.45
N SER A 16 15.43 15.17 12.94
CA SER A 16 15.69 16.63 13.08
C SER A 16 16.62 17.23 12.02
N VAL A 17 17.32 16.43 11.21
CA VAL A 17 18.25 16.95 10.16
C VAL A 17 17.69 16.77 8.74
N ALA A 18 16.74 15.84 8.56
CA ALA A 18 16.16 15.49 7.26
C ALA A 18 15.21 16.55 6.66
N LEU A 19 14.62 17.45 7.46
CA LEU A 19 13.56 18.35 6.97
C LEU A 19 14.06 19.51 6.10
N VAL A 20 15.28 20.02 6.33
CA VAL A 20 15.81 21.14 5.55
C VAL A 20 16.47 20.66 4.24
N ALA A 21 17.15 19.51 4.28
CA ALA A 21 17.73 18.89 3.08
C ALA A 21 16.65 18.20 2.22
N GLY A 22 15.71 17.50 2.85
CA GLY A 22 14.60 16.82 2.17
C GLY A 22 13.63 17.79 1.48
N GLY A 23 13.32 18.94 2.09
CA GLY A 23 12.47 19.97 1.48
C GLY A 23 13.08 20.60 0.23
N VAL A 24 14.41 20.81 0.22
CA VAL A 24 15.14 21.33 -0.95
C VAL A 24 15.23 20.27 -2.05
N ILE A 25 15.45 19.00 -1.69
CA ILE A 25 15.49 17.89 -2.65
C ILE A 25 14.11 17.65 -3.29
N VAL A 26 13.03 17.68 -2.51
CA VAL A 26 11.65 17.52 -3.02
C VAL A 26 11.24 18.69 -3.93
N LEU A 27 11.61 19.93 -3.58
CA LEU A 27 11.39 21.10 -4.44
C LEU A 27 12.20 21.02 -5.74
N LEU A 28 13.44 20.56 -5.69
CA LEU A 28 14.27 20.36 -6.88
C LEU A 28 13.72 19.24 -7.77
N VAL A 29 13.29 18.12 -7.19
CA VAL A 29 12.65 17.01 -7.92
C VAL A 29 11.34 17.46 -8.56
N GLY A 30 10.49 18.20 -7.84
CA GLY A 30 9.24 18.75 -8.36
C GLY A 30 9.45 19.75 -9.52
N VAL A 31 10.44 20.64 -9.41
CA VAL A 31 10.83 21.55 -10.48
C VAL A 31 11.39 20.80 -11.70
N VAL A 32 12.19 19.75 -11.47
CA VAL A 32 12.74 18.90 -12.55
C VAL A 32 11.64 18.13 -13.27
N ILE A 33 10.64 17.60 -12.57
CA ILE A 33 9.48 16.91 -13.18
C ILE A 33 8.65 17.88 -14.04
N VAL A 34 8.45 19.12 -13.58
CA VAL A 34 7.76 20.16 -14.36
C VAL A 34 8.58 20.58 -15.59
N VAL A 35 9.91 20.67 -15.48
CA VAL A 35 10.81 20.95 -16.60
C VAL A 35 10.85 19.79 -17.61
N ARG A 36 10.79 18.53 -17.15
CA ARG A 36 10.68 17.32 -17.99
C ARG A 36 9.45 17.33 -18.91
N PHE A 37 8.39 18.05 -18.54
CA PHE A 37 7.19 18.18 -19.37
C PHE A 37 7.33 19.24 -20.47
N ILE A 38 8.28 20.17 -20.36
CA ILE A 38 8.35 21.37 -21.21
C ILE A 38 9.49 21.31 -22.24
N GLN A 39 10.62 20.65 -21.95
CA GLN A 39 11.82 20.78 -22.79
C GLN A 39 12.39 19.43 -23.24
N GLY A 40 12.20 19.13 -24.53
CA GLY A 40 12.73 17.91 -25.14
C GLY A 40 14.25 17.94 -25.35
N ARG A 41 14.93 16.99 -24.70
CA ARG A 41 16.14 16.25 -25.12
C ARG A 41 17.38 17.02 -25.59
N ASN A 42 18.35 17.20 -24.69
CA ASN A 42 19.74 16.68 -24.79
C ASN A 42 20.67 17.20 -23.68
N GLU A 43 20.32 18.29 -22.98
CA GLU A 43 21.05 18.77 -21.79
C GLU A 43 20.83 17.89 -20.54
N ASP A 44 19.94 16.89 -20.62
CA ASP A 44 19.53 16.03 -19.50
C ASP A 44 20.57 14.95 -19.10
N SER A 45 21.38 14.44 -20.04
CA SER A 45 22.32 13.34 -19.75
C SER A 45 23.44 13.79 -18.80
N ASP A 46 23.99 14.99 -19.01
CA ASP A 46 25.08 15.52 -18.19
C ASP A 46 24.64 15.80 -16.75
N LEU A 47 23.39 16.23 -16.57
CA LEU A 47 22.79 16.47 -15.26
C LEU A 47 22.52 15.15 -14.52
N VAL A 48 21.93 14.16 -15.19
CA VAL A 48 21.71 12.83 -14.61
C VAL A 48 23.04 12.18 -14.21
N ASP A 49 24.07 12.28 -15.06
CA ASP A 49 25.41 11.80 -14.73
C ASP A 49 26.03 12.54 -13.54
N ALA A 50 25.80 13.86 -13.42
CA ALA A 50 26.25 14.63 -12.28
C ALA A 50 25.57 14.19 -10.98
N ILE A 51 24.26 13.94 -11.01
CA ILE A 51 23.50 13.44 -9.86
C ILE A 51 23.98 12.05 -9.47
N ASN A 52 24.11 11.12 -10.43
CA ASN A 52 24.59 9.77 -10.18
C ASN A 52 25.99 9.76 -9.54
N ARG A 53 26.90 10.62 -10.02
CA ARG A 53 28.24 10.79 -9.40
C ARG A 53 28.16 11.29 -7.96
N GLN A 54 27.25 12.19 -7.65
CA GLN A 54 27.05 12.68 -6.28
C GLN A 54 26.53 11.56 -5.36
N VAL A 55 25.57 10.77 -5.82
CA VAL A 55 25.03 9.62 -5.08
C VAL A 55 26.13 8.60 -4.80
N VAL A 56 26.93 8.25 -5.80
CA VAL A 56 28.05 7.31 -5.64
C VAL A 56 29.07 7.81 -4.63
N ALA A 57 29.40 9.11 -4.64
CA ALA A 57 30.29 9.70 -3.66
C ALA A 57 29.72 9.61 -2.24
N GLN A 58 28.43 9.94 -2.06
CA GLN A 58 27.77 9.85 -0.77
C GLN A 58 27.75 8.40 -0.24
N VAL A 59 27.36 7.43 -1.06
CA VAL A 59 27.35 6.00 -0.68
C VAL A 59 28.74 5.54 -0.24
N ARG A 60 29.79 5.97 -0.96
CA ARG A 60 31.16 5.63 -0.60
C ARG A 60 31.54 6.17 0.78
N ASP A 61 31.22 7.43 1.05
CA ASP A 61 31.56 8.10 2.32
C ASP A 61 30.76 7.51 3.50
N GLU A 62 29.50 7.09 3.28
CA GLU A 62 28.67 6.44 4.30
C GLU A 62 29.14 5.02 4.67
N CYS A 63 29.76 4.32 3.73
CA CYS A 63 30.24 2.95 3.92
C CYS A 63 31.71 2.87 4.33
N GLU A 64 32.42 4.00 4.48
CA GLU A 64 33.82 4.03 4.88
C GLU A 64 34.01 3.52 6.31
N GLY A 65 34.91 2.54 6.50
CA GLY A 65 35.24 2.00 7.81
C GLY A 65 34.22 1.00 8.38
N VAL A 66 33.25 0.55 7.57
CA VAL A 66 32.35 -0.55 7.91
C VAL A 66 33.07 -1.89 7.68
N GLU A 67 32.73 -2.93 8.45
CA GLU A 67 33.37 -4.26 8.38
C GLU A 67 33.28 -4.90 6.98
N ASP A 68 32.14 -4.73 6.31
CA ASP A 68 31.93 -5.12 4.91
C ASP A 68 31.58 -3.89 4.06
N GLU A 69 32.61 -3.16 3.61
CA GLU A 69 32.42 -1.96 2.79
C GLU A 69 31.76 -2.28 1.44
N THR A 70 32.06 -3.44 0.84
CA THR A 70 31.51 -3.82 -0.47
C THR A 70 30.03 -4.13 -0.35
N GLY A 71 29.64 -5.00 0.59
CA GLY A 71 28.23 -5.29 0.83
C GLY A 71 27.43 -4.07 1.26
N CYS A 72 28.03 -3.16 2.04
CA CYS A 72 27.42 -1.87 2.35
C CYS A 72 27.16 -1.04 1.10
N ARG A 73 28.17 -0.87 0.22
CA ARG A 73 28.04 -0.08 -1.01
C ARG A 73 26.99 -0.67 -1.95
N ASP A 74 26.99 -1.98 -2.13
CA ASP A 74 26.04 -2.68 -3.00
C ASP A 74 24.58 -2.49 -2.52
N ALA A 75 24.35 -2.66 -1.21
CA ALA A 75 23.03 -2.47 -0.61
C ALA A 75 22.55 -1.02 -0.70
N ARG A 76 23.42 -0.06 -0.35
CA ARG A 76 23.11 1.37 -0.39
C ARG A 76 22.88 1.88 -1.82
N MET A 77 23.65 1.38 -2.78
CA MET A 77 23.44 1.70 -4.19
C MET A 77 22.08 1.18 -4.66
N SER A 78 21.70 -0.04 -4.27
CA SER A 78 20.40 -0.63 -4.60
C SER A 78 19.24 0.14 -3.96
N ASP A 79 19.39 0.66 -2.75
CA ASP A 79 18.40 1.54 -2.10
C ASP A 79 18.26 2.87 -2.84
N ALA A 80 19.40 3.48 -3.22
CA ALA A 80 19.41 4.74 -3.97
C ALA A 80 18.78 4.59 -5.36
N ALA A 81 19.06 3.48 -6.06
CA ALA A 81 18.47 3.13 -7.34
C ALA A 81 16.95 3.09 -7.24
N ARG A 82 16.41 2.35 -6.26
CA ARG A 82 14.97 2.22 -6.02
C ARG A 82 14.31 3.54 -5.64
N ALA A 83 14.93 4.32 -4.75
CA ALA A 83 14.40 5.61 -4.33
C ALA A 83 14.31 6.64 -5.46
N GLN A 84 15.18 6.55 -6.46
CA GLN A 84 15.24 7.48 -7.59
C GLN A 84 14.62 6.92 -8.88
N GLY A 85 14.29 5.62 -8.90
CA GLY A 85 13.96 4.88 -10.11
C GLY A 85 15.01 4.95 -11.21
N ALA A 86 16.28 4.98 -10.81
CA ALA A 86 17.42 5.11 -11.73
C ALA A 86 18.13 3.76 -11.87
N GLY A 87 17.88 3.07 -12.98
CA GLY A 87 18.53 1.80 -13.31
C GLY A 87 20.04 1.93 -13.55
N GLU A 88 20.48 3.12 -13.95
CA GLU A 88 21.88 3.47 -14.17
C GLU A 88 22.71 3.36 -12.88
N LEU A 89 22.10 3.51 -11.71
CA LEU A 89 22.79 3.30 -10.42
C LEU A 89 23.12 1.81 -10.19
N CYS A 90 22.31 0.88 -10.69
CA CYS A 90 22.64 -0.55 -10.64
C CYS A 90 23.85 -0.90 -11.53
N GLU A 91 24.10 -0.13 -12.61
CA GLU A 91 25.27 -0.31 -13.47
C GLU A 91 26.59 -0.01 -12.75
N MET A 92 26.53 0.74 -11.65
CA MET A 92 27.69 1.10 -10.82
C MET A 92 28.06 0.03 -9.79
N ILE A 93 27.29 -1.07 -9.70
CA ILE A 93 27.56 -2.19 -8.80
C ILE A 93 28.47 -3.20 -9.54
N ASP A 94 29.64 -3.49 -8.97
CA ASP A 94 30.64 -4.35 -9.59
C ASP A 94 30.27 -5.84 -9.55
N ALA A 95 29.62 -6.28 -8.47
CA ALA A 95 29.25 -7.68 -8.30
C ALA A 95 27.97 -8.00 -9.09
N GLN A 96 28.08 -8.90 -10.09
CA GLN A 96 26.95 -9.25 -10.97
C GLN A 96 25.70 -9.69 -10.20
N GLU A 97 25.87 -10.49 -9.15
CA GLU A 97 24.76 -10.94 -8.31
C GLU A 97 24.06 -9.77 -7.61
N ALA A 98 24.82 -8.82 -7.06
CA ALA A 98 24.27 -7.62 -6.42
C ALA A 98 23.62 -6.67 -7.43
N GLN A 99 24.19 -6.53 -8.62
CA GLN A 99 23.62 -5.78 -9.73
C GLN A 99 22.28 -6.39 -10.18
N ASP A 100 22.22 -7.71 -10.37
CA ASP A 100 20.99 -8.41 -10.74
C ASP A 100 19.90 -8.24 -9.67
N ASN A 101 20.28 -8.33 -8.38
CA ASN A 101 19.37 -8.06 -7.26
C ASN A 101 18.87 -6.61 -7.23
N CYS A 102 19.71 -5.63 -7.59
CA CYS A 102 19.34 -4.23 -7.71
C CYS A 102 18.25 -4.03 -8.78
N TYR A 103 18.44 -4.61 -9.97
CA TYR A 103 17.43 -4.57 -11.04
C TYR A 103 16.13 -5.27 -10.68
N TRP A 104 16.21 -6.39 -9.96
CA TRP A 104 15.02 -7.09 -9.49
C TRP A 104 14.23 -6.24 -8.49
N GLY A 105 14.91 -5.55 -7.56
CA GLY A 105 14.30 -4.60 -6.65
C GLY A 105 13.58 -3.46 -7.38
N LEU A 106 14.22 -2.87 -8.38
CA LEU A 106 13.61 -1.83 -9.23
C LEU A 106 12.38 -2.34 -9.98
N ALA A 107 12.47 -3.53 -10.58
CA ALA A 107 11.37 -4.13 -11.33
C ALA A 107 10.11 -4.30 -10.47
N ARG A 108 10.29 -4.72 -9.21
CA ARG A 108 9.17 -4.93 -8.28
C ARG A 108 8.63 -3.62 -7.72
N ASP A 109 9.50 -2.71 -7.28
CA ASP A 109 9.07 -1.51 -6.56
C ASP A 109 8.49 -0.42 -7.47
N LEU A 110 8.78 -0.47 -8.78
CA LEU A 110 8.27 0.47 -9.79
C LEU A 110 7.35 -0.18 -10.84
N ASP A 111 7.01 -1.45 -10.65
CA ASP A 111 6.26 -2.26 -11.62
C ASP A 111 6.89 -2.29 -13.04
N GLY A 112 8.19 -2.02 -13.12
CA GLY A 112 8.96 -1.85 -14.35
C GLY A 112 9.55 -3.15 -14.87
N LYS A 113 8.78 -3.91 -15.66
CA LYS A 113 9.22 -5.19 -16.28
C LYS A 113 10.45 -5.02 -17.18
N GLU A 114 10.72 -3.81 -17.65
CA GLU A 114 11.93 -3.45 -18.40
C GLU A 114 13.22 -3.67 -17.59
N PHE A 115 13.18 -3.49 -16.27
CA PHE A 115 14.36 -3.73 -15.42
C PHE A 115 14.71 -5.22 -15.36
N CYS A 116 13.73 -6.12 -15.45
CA CYS A 116 13.99 -7.56 -15.52
C CYS A 116 14.84 -7.94 -16.75
N GLN A 117 14.79 -7.18 -17.84
CA GLN A 117 15.60 -7.47 -19.05
C GLN A 117 17.09 -7.17 -18.85
N ARG A 118 17.44 -6.40 -17.82
CA ARG A 118 18.82 -6.01 -17.50
C ARG A 118 19.52 -7.01 -16.58
N ILE A 119 18.79 -7.98 -16.02
CA ILE A 119 19.35 -9.08 -15.22
C ILE A 119 20.16 -10.01 -16.13
N SER A 120 21.33 -10.47 -15.67
CA SER A 120 22.26 -11.23 -16.52
C SER A 120 21.77 -12.62 -16.94
N GLY A 121 21.05 -13.32 -16.05
CA GLY A 121 20.64 -14.71 -16.25
C GLY A 121 19.25 -14.87 -16.86
N VAL A 122 19.12 -15.63 -17.96
CA VAL A 122 17.84 -15.78 -18.70
C VAL A 122 16.72 -16.39 -17.85
N GLN A 123 17.06 -17.33 -16.96
CA GLN A 123 16.06 -17.95 -16.07
C GLN A 123 15.63 -16.95 -14.99
N GLU A 124 16.57 -16.17 -14.48
CA GLU A 124 16.38 -15.10 -13.50
C GLU A 124 15.54 -13.95 -14.10
N GLN A 125 15.74 -13.61 -15.37
CA GLN A 125 14.88 -12.65 -16.08
C GLN A 125 13.42 -13.14 -16.14
N ALA A 126 13.19 -14.42 -16.45
CA ALA A 126 11.85 -15.00 -16.48
C ALA A 126 11.21 -15.01 -15.10
N ARG A 127 11.99 -15.43 -14.09
CA ARG A 127 11.55 -15.41 -12.70
C ARG A 127 11.21 -13.99 -12.23
N CYS A 128 12.03 -13.00 -12.56
CA CYS A 128 11.76 -11.59 -12.25
C CYS A 128 10.43 -11.11 -12.85
N ARG A 129 10.13 -11.44 -14.12
CA ARG A 129 8.85 -11.07 -14.74
C ARG A 129 7.67 -11.69 -14.00
N ASP A 130 7.79 -12.95 -13.61
CA ASP A 130 6.79 -13.67 -12.84
C ASP A 130 6.58 -13.05 -11.44
N ASP A 131 7.66 -12.63 -10.77
CA ASP A 131 7.60 -11.90 -9.49
C ASP A 131 6.85 -10.57 -9.62
N VAL A 132 7.12 -9.80 -10.68
CA VAL A 132 6.44 -8.51 -10.92
C VAL A 132 4.95 -8.73 -11.15
N HIS A 133 4.57 -9.69 -11.98
CA HIS A 133 3.16 -10.02 -12.20
C HIS A 133 2.47 -10.49 -10.92
N GLN A 134 3.13 -11.33 -10.13
CA GLN A 134 2.60 -11.74 -8.83
C GLN A 134 2.44 -10.56 -7.87
N HIS A 135 3.41 -9.65 -7.81
CA HIS A 135 3.34 -8.45 -6.97
C HIS A 135 2.18 -7.55 -7.36
N LEU A 136 2.05 -7.26 -8.66
CA LEU A 136 0.95 -6.49 -9.23
C LEU A 136 -0.40 -7.11 -8.92
N ALA A 137 -0.55 -8.43 -9.11
CA ALA A 137 -1.78 -9.15 -8.82
C ALA A 137 -2.19 -9.01 -7.35
N LEU A 138 -1.23 -9.13 -6.42
CA LEU A 138 -1.48 -9.02 -4.99
C LEU A 138 -1.80 -7.58 -4.54
N LEU A 139 -1.20 -6.58 -5.18
CA LEU A 139 -1.48 -5.17 -4.90
C LEU A 139 -2.82 -4.72 -5.47
N SER A 140 -3.17 -5.16 -6.69
CA SER A 140 -4.39 -4.74 -7.37
C SER A 140 -5.62 -5.60 -7.05
N GLY A 141 -5.40 -6.82 -6.53
CA GLY A 141 -6.45 -7.83 -6.39
C GLY A 141 -6.90 -8.44 -7.72
N ASP A 142 -6.23 -8.12 -8.84
CA ASP A 142 -6.64 -8.57 -10.17
C ASP A 142 -6.04 -9.95 -10.51
N VAL A 143 -6.91 -10.95 -10.63
CA VAL A 143 -6.54 -12.31 -11.01
C VAL A 143 -5.95 -12.41 -12.42
N GLN A 144 -6.23 -11.43 -13.29
CA GLN A 144 -5.68 -11.38 -14.66
C GLN A 144 -4.16 -11.20 -14.63
N GLU A 145 -3.63 -10.47 -13.66
CA GLU A 145 -2.17 -10.33 -13.50
C GLU A 145 -1.50 -11.67 -13.16
N CYS A 146 -2.18 -12.56 -12.44
CA CYS A 146 -1.66 -13.91 -12.23
C CYS A 146 -1.58 -14.71 -13.54
N GLU A 147 -2.45 -14.48 -14.52
CA GLU A 147 -2.45 -15.24 -15.78
C GLU A 147 -1.22 -14.97 -16.64
N ALA A 148 -0.61 -13.81 -16.47
CA ALA A 148 0.60 -13.41 -17.17
C ALA A 148 1.89 -13.96 -16.56
N ILE A 149 1.82 -14.62 -15.40
CA ILE A 149 2.94 -15.39 -14.81
C ILE A 149 3.21 -16.62 -15.70
N GLU A 150 4.43 -16.80 -16.19
CA GLU A 150 4.84 -17.91 -17.05
C GLU A 150 4.93 -19.24 -16.27
N ASP A 151 5.53 -19.24 -15.08
CA ASP A 151 5.66 -20.43 -14.22
C ASP A 151 4.29 -20.93 -13.71
N GLU A 152 3.96 -22.18 -14.03
CA GLU A 152 2.65 -22.76 -13.72
C GLU A 152 2.38 -22.89 -12.22
N ALA A 153 3.39 -23.26 -11.43
CA ALA A 153 3.23 -23.44 -9.99
C ALA A 153 3.01 -22.09 -9.30
N ARG A 154 3.73 -21.06 -9.74
CA ARG A 154 3.61 -19.70 -9.24
C ARG A 154 2.29 -19.05 -9.68
N ARG A 155 1.87 -19.27 -10.93
CA ARG A 155 0.55 -18.86 -11.43
C ARG A 155 -0.56 -19.45 -10.56
N ALA A 156 -0.51 -20.75 -10.31
CA ALA A 156 -1.50 -21.42 -9.47
C ALA A 156 -1.49 -20.87 -8.03
N GLY A 157 -0.29 -20.64 -7.46
CA GLY A 157 -0.14 -20.03 -6.14
C GLY A 157 -0.70 -18.61 -6.06
N CYS A 158 -0.43 -17.77 -7.06
CA CYS A 158 -0.97 -16.41 -7.18
C CYS A 158 -2.50 -16.42 -7.24
N LYS A 159 -3.08 -17.24 -8.12
CA LYS A 159 -4.54 -17.40 -8.24
C LYS A 159 -5.17 -17.90 -6.94
N LYS A 160 -4.48 -18.77 -6.19
CA LYS A 160 -4.96 -19.25 -4.90
C LYS A 160 -4.98 -18.13 -3.85
N LEU A 161 -3.92 -17.34 -3.76
CA LEU A 161 -3.84 -16.22 -2.81
C LEU A 161 -4.94 -15.18 -3.07
N LEU A 162 -5.24 -14.89 -4.33
CA LEU A 162 -6.33 -13.97 -4.70
C LEU A 162 -7.72 -14.61 -4.65
N GLY A 163 -7.83 -15.88 -5.00
CA GLY A 163 -9.07 -16.66 -4.96
C GLY A 163 -9.55 -16.99 -3.54
N GLU A 164 -8.65 -16.97 -2.55
CA GLU A 164 -9.01 -17.01 -1.13
C GLU A 164 -9.45 -15.63 -0.59
N SER A 165 -9.22 -14.54 -1.33
CA SER A 165 -9.51 -13.17 -0.90
C SER A 165 -10.69 -12.48 -1.60
N LEU A 166 -11.12 -12.90 -2.79
CA LEU A 166 -12.17 -12.17 -3.55
C LEU A 166 -13.11 -13.06 -4.36
N ASN A 167 -13.42 -14.26 -3.89
CA ASN A 167 -14.76 -14.79 -4.15
C ASN A 167 -15.66 -14.29 -3.03
N VAL A 168 -16.33 -13.17 -3.30
CA VAL A 168 -17.63 -12.88 -2.69
C VAL A 168 -18.50 -14.09 -3.02
N TYR A 169 -18.50 -15.01 -2.07
CA TYR A 169 -19.19 -16.29 -2.13
C TYR A 169 -20.64 -16.03 -2.50
N THR A 170 -21.07 -16.47 -3.67
CA THR A 170 -22.47 -16.86 -3.80
C THR A 170 -22.57 -18.24 -3.15
N CYS A 171 -23.55 -18.43 -2.27
CA CYS A 171 -23.86 -19.74 -1.66
C CYS A 171 -24.21 -20.82 -2.70
N ASP A 172 -24.27 -20.45 -3.98
CA ASP A 172 -24.53 -21.33 -5.11
C ASP A 172 -23.33 -22.23 -5.46
N GLU A 173 -22.11 -21.87 -5.04
CA GLU A 173 -20.88 -22.62 -5.39
C GLU A 173 -20.22 -23.34 -4.20
N ALA A 174 -20.63 -23.10 -2.95
CA ALA A 174 -20.02 -23.75 -1.81
C ALA A 174 -20.54 -25.19 -1.65
N GLU A 175 -19.63 -26.17 -1.82
CA GLU A 175 -19.90 -27.60 -1.64
C GLU A 175 -20.29 -27.99 -0.19
N ASP A 176 -20.13 -27.08 0.77
CA ASP A 176 -20.40 -27.30 2.20
C ASP A 176 -21.52 -26.36 2.72
N PRO A 177 -22.71 -26.91 3.07
CA PRO A 177 -23.83 -26.16 3.62
C PRO A 177 -23.53 -25.35 4.89
N VAL A 178 -22.53 -25.75 5.68
CA VAL A 178 -22.13 -25.04 6.91
C VAL A 178 -21.43 -23.73 6.57
N VAL A 179 -20.59 -23.73 5.53
CA VAL A 179 -19.86 -22.54 5.07
C VAL A 179 -20.81 -21.50 4.50
N CYS A 180 -21.84 -21.93 3.76
CA CYS A 180 -22.90 -21.03 3.25
C CYS A 180 -23.69 -20.35 4.38
N ALA A 181 -23.97 -21.09 5.47
CA ALA A 181 -24.69 -20.53 6.61
C ALA A 181 -23.85 -19.47 7.35
N ASP A 182 -22.57 -19.77 7.60
CA ASP A 182 -21.65 -18.82 8.24
C ASP A 182 -21.47 -17.54 7.41
N LEU A 183 -21.40 -17.67 6.09
CA LEU A 183 -21.29 -16.54 5.17
C LEU A 183 -22.57 -15.67 5.14
N ALA A 184 -23.75 -16.28 5.19
CA ALA A 184 -25.01 -15.54 5.26
C ALA A 184 -25.07 -14.68 6.54
N LEU A 185 -24.56 -15.23 7.65
CA LEU A 185 -24.40 -14.50 8.91
C LEU A 185 -23.38 -13.38 8.77
N TRP A 186 -22.22 -13.64 8.17
CA TRP A 186 -21.20 -12.63 7.90
C TRP A 186 -21.76 -11.45 7.10
N LYS A 187 -22.50 -11.74 6.01
CA LYS A 187 -23.12 -10.73 5.16
C LYS A 187 -24.13 -9.89 5.94
N SER A 188 -25.02 -10.54 6.68
CA SER A 188 -26.03 -9.85 7.50
C SER A 188 -25.36 -8.96 8.56
N ALA A 189 -24.27 -9.43 9.18
CA ALA A 189 -23.52 -8.68 10.18
C ALA A 189 -22.90 -7.39 9.61
N HIS A 190 -22.43 -7.41 8.35
CA HIS A 190 -21.85 -6.25 7.68
C HIS A 190 -22.93 -5.28 7.18
N GLU A 191 -24.04 -5.80 6.63
CA GLU A 191 -25.15 -4.97 6.16
C GLU A 191 -25.85 -4.24 7.32
N GLU A 192 -25.96 -4.88 8.49
CA GLU A 192 -26.60 -4.31 9.69
C GLU A 192 -25.61 -3.64 10.65
N LEU A 193 -24.30 -3.72 10.36
CA LEU A 193 -23.20 -3.28 11.23
C LEU A 193 -23.36 -3.78 12.68
N ASP A 194 -23.84 -5.02 12.85
CA ASP A 194 -24.10 -5.63 14.16
C ASP A 194 -23.13 -6.78 14.44
N PRO A 195 -22.10 -6.57 15.29
CA PRO A 195 -21.14 -7.61 15.66
C PRO A 195 -21.78 -8.83 16.34
N ARG A 196 -22.97 -8.71 16.93
CA ARG A 196 -23.66 -9.81 17.62
C ARG A 196 -24.14 -10.88 16.64
N VAL A 197 -24.30 -10.53 15.36
CA VAL A 197 -24.64 -11.51 14.32
C VAL A 197 -23.48 -12.49 14.12
N CYS A 198 -22.23 -12.03 14.27
CA CYS A 198 -21.05 -12.89 14.19
C CYS A 198 -20.99 -13.95 15.29
N ASP A 199 -21.60 -13.73 16.46
CA ASP A 199 -21.63 -14.71 17.56
C ASP A 199 -22.36 -16.01 17.19
N GLN A 200 -23.19 -15.97 16.14
CA GLN A 200 -23.88 -17.15 15.60
C GLN A 200 -22.95 -18.06 14.77
N ILE A 201 -21.77 -17.57 14.39
CA ILE A 201 -20.77 -18.34 13.64
C ILE A 201 -20.02 -19.27 14.61
N THR A 202 -20.17 -20.57 14.37
CA THR A 202 -19.62 -21.61 15.24
C THR A 202 -18.11 -21.77 15.07
N ASP A 203 -17.60 -21.61 13.85
CA ASP A 203 -16.18 -21.67 13.56
C ASP A 203 -15.46 -20.42 14.10
N GLU A 204 -14.47 -20.63 14.95
CA GLU A 204 -13.76 -19.53 15.63
C GLU A 204 -13.05 -18.61 14.64
N ARG A 205 -12.42 -19.16 13.60
CA ARG A 205 -11.67 -18.36 12.61
C ARG A 205 -12.61 -17.49 11.78
N ARG A 206 -13.74 -18.03 11.36
CA ARG A 206 -14.75 -17.27 10.60
C ARG A 206 -15.45 -16.24 11.47
N ARG A 207 -15.72 -16.55 12.74
CA ARG A 207 -16.28 -15.59 13.68
C ARG A 207 -15.32 -14.42 13.91
N ASP A 208 -14.05 -14.69 14.14
CA ASP A 208 -13.04 -13.63 14.32
C ASP A 208 -12.93 -12.76 13.06
N SER A 209 -12.94 -13.37 11.87
CA SER A 209 -12.94 -12.63 10.60
C SER A 209 -14.21 -11.80 10.39
N CYS A 210 -15.37 -12.28 10.84
CA CYS A 210 -16.62 -11.54 10.81
C CYS A 210 -16.55 -10.32 11.72
N LEU A 211 -16.13 -10.51 12.96
CA LEU A 211 -16.02 -9.44 13.96
C LEU A 211 -15.05 -8.34 13.51
N GLU A 212 -13.90 -8.71 12.95
CA GLU A 212 -12.93 -7.74 12.44
C GLU A 212 -13.46 -6.97 11.23
N GLY A 213 -14.14 -7.65 10.31
CA GLY A 213 -14.76 -7.01 9.15
C GLY A 213 -15.82 -5.98 9.56
N VAL A 214 -16.76 -6.36 10.44
CA VAL A 214 -17.78 -5.44 10.95
C VAL A 214 -17.15 -4.28 11.71
N ARG A 215 -16.16 -4.55 12.55
CA ARG A 215 -15.43 -3.50 13.29
C ARG A 215 -14.73 -2.52 12.35
N THR A 216 -14.13 -3.01 11.26
CA THR A 216 -13.46 -2.18 10.27
C THR A 216 -14.46 -1.31 9.53
N MET A 217 -15.61 -1.87 9.12
CA MET A 217 -16.69 -1.10 8.48
C MET A 217 -17.26 -0.02 9.41
N ILE A 218 -17.48 -0.33 10.70
CA ILE A 218 -17.88 0.67 11.71
C ILE A 218 -16.79 1.74 11.86
N SER A 219 -15.52 1.34 11.87
CA SER A 219 -14.39 2.26 11.98
C SER A 219 -14.21 3.14 10.74
N GLU A 220 -14.56 2.66 9.55
CA GLU A 220 -14.51 3.41 8.30
C GLU A 220 -15.67 4.39 8.20
N GLN A 221 -16.88 4.00 8.63
CA GLN A 221 -18.01 4.92 8.74
C GLN A 221 -17.74 6.06 9.74
N THR A 222 -16.97 5.79 10.79
CA THR A 222 -16.55 6.79 11.78
C THR A 222 -15.21 7.47 11.45
N ALA A 223 -14.56 7.13 10.32
CA ALA A 223 -13.31 7.76 9.90
C ALA A 223 -13.52 9.10 9.17
N GLU A 224 -14.75 9.34 8.68
CA GLU A 224 -15.23 10.62 8.17
C GLU A 224 -16.27 11.16 9.15
N ASP A 225 -15.93 11.30 10.44
CA ASP A 225 -16.73 11.98 11.47
C ASP A 225 -15.80 13.03 12.09
N SER A 226 -15.76 14.20 11.43
CA SER A 226 -14.74 15.23 11.59
C SER A 226 -14.81 15.93 12.95
N ASP A 227 -15.98 15.96 13.59
CA ASP A 227 -16.19 16.54 14.92
C ASP A 227 -16.51 15.53 16.02
N SER A 228 -16.65 14.25 15.66
CA SER A 228 -16.83 13.10 16.56
C SER A 228 -18.11 13.16 17.40
N ASP A 229 -19.19 13.64 16.80
CA ASP A 229 -20.49 13.82 17.45
C ASP A 229 -21.44 12.60 17.29
N GLY A 230 -21.08 11.67 16.41
CA GLY A 230 -21.85 10.46 16.11
C GLY A 230 -22.56 10.46 14.76
N LEU A 231 -22.47 11.51 13.95
CA LEU A 231 -22.78 11.50 12.52
C LEU A 231 -21.49 11.49 11.70
N SER A 232 -21.46 10.75 10.59
CA SER A 232 -20.40 10.95 9.60
C SER A 232 -20.61 12.25 8.82
N ASP A 233 -19.54 12.89 8.34
CA ASP A 233 -19.53 14.06 7.46
C ASP A 233 -20.53 13.91 6.29
N SER A 234 -20.73 12.67 5.82
CA SER A 234 -21.68 12.34 4.75
C SER A 234 -23.15 12.31 5.21
N GLU A 235 -23.41 11.86 6.44
CA GLU A 235 -24.72 11.93 7.08
C GLU A 235 -25.05 13.37 7.45
N GLU A 236 -24.06 14.15 7.87
CA GLU A 236 -24.20 15.58 8.15
C GLU A 236 -24.55 16.39 6.90
N GLU A 237 -23.98 16.07 5.73
CA GLU A 237 -24.44 16.64 4.46
C GLU A 237 -25.94 16.32 4.19
N THR A 238 -26.40 15.15 4.61
CA THR A 238 -27.79 14.70 4.44
C THR A 238 -28.74 15.40 5.40
N TYR A 239 -28.34 15.57 6.66
CA TYR A 239 -29.12 16.24 7.70
C TYR A 239 -28.97 17.77 7.67
N GLY A 240 -28.01 18.28 6.90
CA GLY A 240 -27.73 19.72 6.76
C GLY A 240 -26.99 20.31 7.95
N THR A 241 -26.27 19.49 8.72
CA THR A 241 -25.44 19.89 9.86
C THR A 241 -24.02 20.24 9.42
N ASP A 242 -23.23 20.83 10.31
CA ASP A 242 -21.86 21.29 10.03
C ASP A 242 -20.83 20.29 10.52
N SER A 243 -20.14 19.62 9.59
CA SER A 243 -19.18 18.55 9.90
C SER A 243 -17.95 18.93 10.70
N GLU A 244 -17.74 20.21 10.98
CA GLU A 244 -16.70 20.64 11.92
C GLU A 244 -17.26 21.12 13.27
N ASN A 245 -18.57 20.96 13.51
CA ASN A 245 -19.26 21.47 14.67
C ASN A 245 -20.29 20.47 15.24
N PRO A 246 -19.99 19.85 16.40
CA PRO A 246 -20.75 18.71 16.92
C PRO A 246 -22.14 19.07 17.48
N ASP A 247 -22.58 20.32 17.35
CA ASP A 247 -23.83 20.90 17.86
C ASP A 247 -24.17 22.09 16.95
N THR A 248 -24.82 21.81 15.82
CA THR A 248 -25.02 22.78 14.73
C THR A 248 -25.93 23.94 15.14
N ASP A 249 -26.97 23.66 15.92
CA ASP A 249 -27.95 24.67 16.34
C ASP A 249 -27.58 25.39 17.65
N GLY A 250 -26.59 24.85 18.38
CA GLY A 250 -25.99 25.43 19.57
C GLY A 250 -26.87 25.32 20.83
N ASP A 251 -27.76 24.34 20.89
CA ASP A 251 -28.69 24.16 22.01
C ASP A 251 -28.11 23.31 23.16
N GLY A 252 -26.96 22.66 22.92
CA GLY A 252 -26.20 21.87 23.88
C GLY A 252 -26.43 20.36 23.79
N TYR A 253 -27.12 19.87 22.76
CA TYR A 253 -27.16 18.46 22.35
C TYR A 253 -26.30 18.25 21.09
N PHE A 254 -25.74 17.06 20.92
CA PHE A 254 -24.95 16.75 19.73
C PHE A 254 -25.86 16.34 18.58
N ASP A 255 -25.51 16.73 17.36
CA ASP A 255 -26.35 16.50 16.17
C ASP A 255 -26.61 14.99 15.99
N GLY A 256 -25.59 14.15 16.22
CA GLY A 256 -25.72 12.69 16.22
C GLY A 256 -26.64 12.12 17.30
N ASP A 257 -26.60 12.67 18.52
CA ASP A 257 -27.52 12.27 19.59
C ASP A 257 -28.97 12.66 19.26
N GLU A 258 -29.16 13.83 18.65
CA GLU A 258 -30.48 14.33 18.23
C GLU A 258 -31.08 13.48 17.11
N VAL A 259 -30.31 13.21 16.05
CA VAL A 259 -30.75 12.35 14.94
C VAL A 259 -31.07 10.95 15.44
N ALA A 260 -30.23 10.35 16.30
CA ALA A 260 -30.47 9.03 16.88
C ALA A 260 -31.75 8.99 17.74
N ALA A 261 -32.10 10.11 18.37
CA ALA A 261 -33.31 10.25 19.18
C ALA A 261 -34.53 10.77 18.40
N GLY A 262 -34.38 11.10 17.11
CA GLY A 262 -35.44 11.57 16.23
C GLY A 262 -35.78 13.06 16.37
N TYR A 263 -34.85 13.87 16.87
CA TYR A 263 -34.93 15.33 16.95
C TYR A 263 -34.23 15.98 15.76
N ASP A 264 -34.55 17.25 15.49
CA ASP A 264 -34.01 18.01 14.36
C ASP A 264 -32.69 18.68 14.80
N PRO A 265 -31.53 18.30 14.23
CA PRO A 265 -30.23 18.85 14.65
C PRO A 265 -29.97 20.29 14.19
N ASN A 266 -30.88 20.87 13.41
CA ASN A 266 -30.78 22.26 12.94
C ASN A 266 -31.73 23.22 13.68
N GLY A 267 -32.42 22.73 14.71
CA GLY A 267 -33.33 23.58 15.47
C GLY A 267 -34.39 22.84 16.28
N PRO A 268 -35.28 23.59 16.94
CA PRO A 268 -36.28 23.00 17.81
C PRO A 268 -37.33 22.20 17.02
N GLY A 269 -37.37 20.88 17.21
CA GLY A 269 -38.37 20.06 16.53
C GLY A 269 -38.12 18.56 16.60
N VAL A 270 -38.90 17.82 15.81
CA VAL A 270 -38.65 16.41 15.50
C VAL A 270 -38.17 16.32 14.06
N LEU A 271 -37.26 15.39 13.79
CA LEU A 271 -36.72 15.11 12.46
C LEU A 271 -37.86 14.73 11.50
N GLN A 272 -38.03 15.48 10.39
CA GLN A 272 -39.14 15.33 9.43
C GLN A 272 -38.74 14.70 8.10
#